data_AF-A0A1C6FG40-F1
#
_entry.id   AF-A0A1C6FG40-F1
#
_cell.length_a   1.000
_cell.length_b   1.000
_cell.length_c   1.000
_cell.angle_alpha   90.00
_cell.angle_beta   90.00
_cell.angle_gamma   90.00
#
_symmetry.space_group_name_H-M   'P 1'
#
loop_
_entity.id
_entity.type
_entity.pdbx_description
1 polymer ?
#
loop_
_entity_poly.entity_id
_entity_poly.type
_entity_poly.pdbx_seq_one_letter_code
_entity_poly.pdbx_strand_id
1 'polypeptide(L)'
;MKKIKWAIFRRVMINPLTAVLYWVLCYHLYSLCQFGRKQKNLPILAACLLLFAAVFFAAVFRATKAEREPQAEDGAIENRKPFGKKLMWISFMGFAVLTLYYGPLIYRSAQAYEGRLSWYIDEAKHKRSVELVHDNIYSDGIQGLFDDLGEKLELPEELYLSSGFNLHFGEDGTIYTIDTFLYGWDEYGNKESYLISYDREKSENEITVYLDNEVSGARDEDKLLKPMITILSHVPIRETVSIWTEKEYGILYYGMRKWGDNSEGIIFMDDQGGTRAADRSQADIRGYTVSLFVPGKEDEITPVRYLQVDNLESPDFGVAEEKDSASQAHSSAEEFCLDQKECFRLNPVDAALGKRYYSLEGSKDNGKTWEVINEDPFLGQGGGAAGITFINSNLGFMALSHNGGDEAELYRTEDGGRTTTRVELPYSVMEEKPNPDEPFDFPSMPYEEDGTLKMLIGQGADGDYHGGSKGLYQSTDQGKTWEFVEEIVD
;
A
#
# COMPACT_ATOMS: atom_id res chain seq x y z
N MET A 1 -27.06 -28.05 46.39
CA MET A 1 -26.37 -27.31 45.30
C MET A 1 -24.93 -27.77 45.00
N LYS A 2 -23.93 -27.67 45.92
CA LYS A 2 -22.52 -28.06 45.61
C LYS A 2 -22.35 -29.53 45.17
N LYS A 3 -23.06 -30.47 45.81
CA LYS A 3 -23.02 -31.91 45.47
C LYS A 3 -23.55 -32.20 44.05
N ILE A 4 -24.62 -31.52 43.64
CA ILE A 4 -25.23 -31.66 42.30
C ILE A 4 -24.27 -31.15 41.22
N LYS A 5 -23.67 -29.97 41.42
CA LYS A 5 -22.69 -29.40 40.48
C LYS A 5 -21.50 -30.36 40.26
N TRP A 6 -20.99 -30.95 41.35
CA TRP A 6 -19.89 -31.91 41.28
C TRP A 6 -20.29 -33.24 40.60
N ALA A 7 -21.52 -33.70 40.82
CA ALA A 7 -22.06 -34.89 40.15
C ALA A 7 -22.24 -34.69 38.64
N ILE A 8 -22.71 -33.52 38.21
CA ILE A 8 -22.82 -33.15 36.78
C ILE A 8 -21.42 -33.12 36.15
N PHE A 9 -20.49 -32.38 36.74
CA PHE A 9 -19.11 -32.26 36.25
C PHE A 9 -18.43 -33.63 36.10
N ARG A 10 -18.51 -34.48 37.13
CA ARG A 10 -17.94 -35.83 37.09
C ARG A 10 -18.55 -36.68 35.96
N ARG A 11 -19.86 -36.58 35.72
CA ARG A 11 -20.55 -37.35 34.67
C ARG A 11 -20.15 -36.90 33.26
N VAL A 12 -19.94 -35.60 33.06
CA VAL A 12 -19.46 -35.06 31.78
C VAL A 12 -18.01 -35.48 31.53
N MET A 13 -17.14 -35.36 32.53
CA MET A 13 -15.70 -35.66 32.41
C MET A 13 -15.39 -37.15 32.18
N ILE A 14 -16.16 -38.06 32.77
CA ILE A 14 -15.94 -39.51 32.63
C ILE A 14 -16.55 -40.06 31.33
N ASN A 15 -17.43 -39.30 30.66
CA ASN A 15 -18.09 -39.78 29.46
C ASN A 15 -17.07 -39.82 28.29
N PRO A 16 -16.80 -41.02 27.71
CA PRO A 16 -15.83 -41.16 26.61
C PRO A 16 -16.23 -40.35 25.37
N LEU A 17 -17.54 -40.12 25.16
CA LEU A 17 -18.02 -39.28 24.08
C LEU A 17 -17.52 -37.83 24.23
N THR A 18 -17.46 -37.30 25.46
CA THR A 18 -16.93 -35.96 25.73
C THR A 18 -15.47 -35.83 25.32
N ALA A 19 -14.65 -36.86 25.59
CA ALA A 19 -13.24 -36.86 25.22
C ALA A 19 -13.04 -36.92 23.69
N VAL A 20 -13.83 -37.75 23.00
CA VAL A 20 -13.81 -37.83 21.52
C VAL A 20 -14.27 -36.51 20.91
N LEU A 21 -15.37 -35.94 21.39
CA LEU A 21 -15.88 -34.65 20.91
C LEU A 21 -14.85 -33.53 21.12
N TYR A 22 -14.14 -33.54 22.24
CA TYR A 22 -13.11 -32.54 22.51
C TYR A 22 -11.91 -32.70 21.58
N TRP A 23 -11.46 -33.93 21.34
CA TRP A 23 -10.39 -34.17 20.39
C TRP A 23 -10.77 -33.70 18.98
N VAL A 24 -11.95 -34.07 18.50
CA VAL A 24 -12.47 -33.65 17.18
C VAL A 24 -12.58 -32.12 17.12
N LEU A 25 -13.10 -31.49 18.19
CA LEU A 25 -13.17 -30.03 18.30
C LEU A 25 -11.78 -29.38 18.20
N CYS A 26 -10.80 -29.83 18.99
CA CYS A 26 -9.44 -29.30 18.95
C CYS A 26 -8.77 -29.48 17.58
N TYR A 27 -8.94 -30.65 16.96
CA TYR A 27 -8.40 -30.92 15.62
C TYR A 27 -9.01 -30.01 14.55
N HIS A 28 -10.34 -29.86 14.53
CA HIS A 28 -11.02 -29.02 13.54
C HIS A 28 -10.82 -27.53 13.81
N LEU A 29 -10.66 -27.13 15.08
CA LEU A 29 -10.30 -25.77 15.44
C LEU A 29 -8.88 -25.45 14.96
N TYR A 30 -7.89 -26.29 15.29
CA TYR A 30 -6.53 -26.14 14.76
C TYR A 30 -6.53 -26.12 13.23
N SER A 31 -7.24 -27.05 12.58
CA SER A 31 -7.31 -27.06 11.12
C SER A 31 -7.95 -25.80 10.55
N LEU A 32 -8.92 -25.19 11.24
CA LEU A 32 -9.53 -23.95 10.81
C LEU A 32 -8.53 -22.80 10.94
N CYS A 33 -7.82 -22.73 12.06
CA CYS A 33 -6.81 -21.70 12.31
C CYS A 33 -5.60 -21.84 11.36
N GLN A 34 -5.12 -23.06 11.10
CA GLN A 34 -3.97 -23.26 10.22
C GLN A 34 -4.33 -23.10 8.74
N PHE A 35 -5.43 -23.73 8.29
CA PHE A 35 -5.72 -23.91 6.86
C PHE A 35 -6.96 -23.16 6.36
N GLY A 36 -7.74 -22.50 7.22
CA GLY A 36 -8.86 -21.66 6.80
C GLY A 36 -10.02 -22.41 6.13
N ARG A 37 -10.13 -23.73 6.31
CA ARG A 37 -11.14 -24.61 5.67
C ARG A 37 -12.55 -24.40 6.24
N LYS A 38 -13.10 -23.18 6.10
CA LYS A 38 -14.38 -22.73 6.70
C LYS A 38 -15.53 -23.69 6.38
N GLN A 39 -15.73 -24.03 5.10
CA GLN A 39 -16.83 -24.92 4.66
C GLN A 39 -16.80 -26.31 5.31
N LYS A 40 -15.61 -26.85 5.58
CA LYS A 40 -15.46 -28.18 6.20
C LYS A 40 -15.50 -28.12 7.73
N ASN A 41 -14.83 -27.15 8.33
CA ASN A 41 -14.60 -27.13 9.77
C ASN A 41 -15.75 -26.46 10.54
N LEU A 42 -16.39 -25.40 10.02
CA LEU A 42 -17.45 -24.69 10.74
C LEU A 42 -18.67 -25.59 11.04
N PRO A 43 -19.21 -26.40 10.10
CA PRO A 43 -20.32 -27.29 10.40
C PRO A 43 -19.96 -28.34 11.46
N ILE A 44 -18.74 -28.87 11.43
CA ILE A 44 -18.27 -29.88 12.38
C ILE A 44 -18.08 -29.27 13.77
N LEU A 45 -17.52 -28.07 13.87
CA LEU A 45 -17.39 -27.34 15.13
C LEU A 45 -18.76 -27.04 15.74
N ALA A 46 -19.72 -26.58 14.92
CA ALA A 46 -21.11 -26.36 15.36
C ALA A 46 -21.77 -27.65 15.87
N ALA A 47 -21.61 -28.76 15.14
CA ALA A 47 -22.11 -30.07 15.56
C ALA A 47 -21.48 -30.54 16.88
N CYS A 48 -20.16 -30.37 17.05
CA CYS A 48 -19.47 -30.67 18.30
C CYS A 48 -20.04 -29.85 19.47
N LEU A 49 -20.25 -28.54 19.30
CA LEU A 49 -20.82 -27.66 20.33
C LEU A 49 -22.25 -28.08 20.70
N LEU A 50 -23.09 -28.42 19.72
CA LEU A 50 -24.45 -28.94 19.97
C LEU A 50 -24.42 -30.28 20.73
N LEU A 51 -23.51 -31.18 20.37
CA LEU A 51 -23.35 -32.47 21.06
C LEU A 51 -22.80 -32.29 22.48
N PHE A 52 -21.89 -31.35 22.71
CA PHE A 52 -21.46 -30.97 24.07
C PHE A 52 -22.63 -30.46 24.90
N ALA A 53 -23.48 -29.59 24.34
CA ALA A 53 -24.68 -29.11 25.01
C ALA A 53 -25.64 -30.28 25.33
N ALA A 54 -25.87 -31.20 24.40
CA ALA A 54 -26.70 -32.37 24.61
C ALA A 54 -26.17 -33.29 25.74
N VAL A 55 -24.85 -33.56 25.76
CA VAL A 55 -24.20 -34.34 26.83
C VAL A 55 -24.33 -33.62 28.17
N PHE A 56 -24.16 -32.29 28.19
CA PHE A 56 -24.33 -31.48 29.38
C PHE A 56 -25.77 -31.53 29.92
N PHE A 57 -26.78 -31.30 29.06
CA PHE A 57 -28.19 -31.38 29.44
C PHE A 57 -28.59 -32.78 29.91
N ALA A 58 -28.08 -33.83 29.26
CA ALA A 58 -28.29 -35.20 29.72
C ALA A 58 -27.67 -35.46 31.10
N ALA A 59 -26.48 -34.90 31.36
CA ALA A 59 -25.84 -34.98 32.67
C ALA A 59 -26.63 -34.23 33.76
N VAL A 60 -27.16 -33.04 33.44
CA VAL A 60 -28.05 -32.26 34.31
C VAL A 60 -29.32 -33.03 34.62
N PHE A 61 -30.03 -33.53 33.61
CA PHE A 61 -31.28 -34.28 33.77
C PHE A 61 -31.09 -35.54 34.62
N ARG A 62 -30.00 -36.29 34.39
CA ARG A 62 -29.69 -37.46 35.22
C ARG A 62 -29.32 -37.07 36.64
N ALA A 63 -28.68 -35.92 36.87
CA ALA A 63 -28.29 -35.47 38.20
C ALA A 63 -29.50 -35.00 39.02
N THR A 64 -30.46 -34.33 38.39
CA THR A 64 -31.71 -33.91 39.03
C THR A 64 -32.66 -35.08 39.27
N LYS A 65 -32.71 -36.08 38.37
CA LYS A 65 -33.48 -37.31 38.60
C LYS A 65 -32.96 -38.11 39.78
N ALA A 66 -31.64 -38.27 39.90
CA ALA A 66 -31.01 -39.00 41.00
C ALA A 66 -31.23 -38.33 42.39
N GLU A 67 -31.52 -37.04 42.43
CA GLU A 67 -31.87 -36.33 43.66
C GLU A 67 -33.35 -36.51 44.05
N ARG A 68 -34.23 -36.76 43.07
CA ARG A 68 -35.67 -36.98 43.27
C ARG A 68 -36.01 -38.42 43.69
N GLU A 69 -35.19 -39.40 43.31
CA GLU A 69 -35.40 -40.84 43.61
C GLU A 69 -34.14 -41.47 44.23
N PRO A 70 -33.92 -41.34 45.56
CA PRO A 70 -32.68 -41.80 46.22
C PRO A 70 -32.54 -43.33 46.33
N GLN A 71 -33.62 -44.11 46.18
CA GLN A 71 -33.66 -45.54 46.54
C GLN A 71 -33.34 -46.52 45.39
N ALA A 72 -33.03 -46.07 44.18
CA ALA A 72 -32.80 -46.97 43.04
C ALA A 72 -31.32 -47.26 42.70
N GLU A 73 -30.35 -46.65 43.40
CA GLU A 73 -28.93 -46.71 42.99
C GLU A 73 -27.93 -47.10 44.10
N ASP A 74 -28.38 -47.40 45.34
CA ASP A 74 -27.45 -47.69 46.45
C ASP A 74 -26.76 -49.06 46.37
N GLY A 75 -27.32 -50.03 45.62
CA GLY A 75 -26.71 -51.37 45.48
C GLY A 75 -25.56 -51.49 44.46
N ALA A 76 -25.39 -50.52 43.55
CA ALA A 76 -24.42 -50.61 42.45
C ALA A 76 -23.25 -49.60 42.57
N ILE A 77 -23.33 -48.64 43.50
CA ILE A 77 -22.40 -47.51 43.60
C ILE A 77 -21.26 -47.77 44.59
N GLU A 78 -21.42 -48.66 45.57
CA GLU A 78 -20.42 -48.84 46.62
C GLU A 78 -19.08 -49.42 46.12
N ASN A 79 -19.12 -50.33 45.14
CA ASN A 79 -17.92 -50.93 44.53
C ASN A 79 -17.26 -50.10 43.39
N ARG A 80 -17.84 -48.95 43.00
CA ARG A 80 -17.33 -48.10 41.88
C ARG A 80 -16.58 -46.84 42.33
N LYS A 81 -16.45 -46.58 43.63
CA LYS A 81 -15.84 -45.34 44.17
C LYS A 81 -14.37 -45.11 43.77
N PRO A 82 -13.45 -46.09 43.72
CA PRO A 82 -12.06 -45.85 43.29
C PRO A 82 -11.89 -45.83 41.77
N PHE A 83 -12.68 -46.62 41.03
CA PHE A 83 -12.58 -46.75 39.57
C PHE A 83 -13.03 -45.47 38.85
N GLY A 84 -14.12 -44.84 39.32
CA GLY A 84 -14.59 -43.57 38.76
C GLY A 84 -13.64 -42.39 38.97
N LYS A 85 -12.89 -42.37 40.09
CA LYS A 85 -11.86 -41.34 40.34
C LYS A 85 -10.64 -41.53 39.43
N LYS A 86 -10.17 -42.77 39.27
CA LYS A 86 -9.05 -43.09 38.34
C LYS A 86 -9.42 -42.74 36.88
N LEU A 87 -10.61 -43.13 36.43
CA LEU A 87 -11.08 -42.83 35.08
C LEU A 87 -11.27 -41.32 34.83
N MET A 88 -11.71 -40.58 35.85
CA MET A 88 -11.78 -39.12 35.79
C MET A 88 -10.39 -38.48 35.66
N TRP A 89 -9.39 -38.97 36.39
CA TRP A 89 -8.00 -38.51 36.25
C TRP A 89 -7.40 -38.83 34.88
N ILE A 90 -7.68 -40.02 34.33
CA ILE A 90 -7.26 -40.41 32.98
C ILE A 90 -7.89 -39.46 31.95
N SER A 91 -9.19 -39.18 32.06
CA SER A 91 -9.89 -38.27 31.15
C SER A 91 -9.33 -36.86 31.27
N PHE A 92 -9.10 -36.38 32.48
CA PHE A 92 -8.47 -35.08 32.74
C PHE A 92 -7.07 -34.97 32.10
N MET A 93 -6.22 -35.99 32.27
CA MET A 93 -4.93 -36.03 31.58
C MET A 93 -5.09 -36.06 30.06
N GLY A 94 -6.08 -36.79 29.52
CA GLY A 94 -6.38 -36.81 28.10
C GLY A 94 -6.74 -35.42 27.57
N PHE A 95 -7.64 -34.70 28.25
CA PHE A 95 -7.94 -33.29 27.93
C PHE A 95 -6.67 -32.43 27.99
N ALA A 96 -5.90 -32.53 29.07
CA ALA A 96 -4.67 -31.76 29.24
C ALA A 96 -3.65 -32.02 28.13
N VAL A 97 -3.42 -33.28 27.74
CA VAL A 97 -2.53 -33.65 26.64
C VAL A 97 -3.02 -33.07 25.31
N LEU A 98 -4.32 -33.18 25.02
CA LEU A 98 -4.91 -32.61 23.81
C LEU A 98 -4.78 -31.08 23.79
N THR A 99 -5.03 -30.40 24.91
CA THR A 99 -4.85 -28.95 25.02
C THR A 99 -3.39 -28.55 24.87
N LEU A 100 -2.45 -29.27 25.52
CA LEU A 100 -1.02 -29.00 25.42
C LEU A 100 -0.45 -29.30 24.04
N TYR A 101 -1.11 -30.17 23.26
CA TYR A 101 -0.71 -30.45 21.88
C TYR A 101 -1.30 -29.44 20.89
N TYR A 102 -2.62 -29.25 20.87
CA TYR A 102 -3.28 -28.36 19.91
C TYR A 102 -3.18 -26.87 20.28
N GLY A 103 -3.04 -26.54 21.57
CA GLY A 103 -2.90 -25.16 22.04
C GLY A 103 -1.71 -24.43 21.42
N PRO A 104 -0.48 -24.96 21.52
CA PRO A 104 0.70 -24.38 20.87
C PRO A 104 0.57 -24.30 19.34
N LEU A 105 -0.07 -25.29 18.71
CA LEU A 105 -0.31 -25.28 17.26
C LEU A 105 -1.26 -24.15 16.84
N ILE A 106 -2.33 -23.92 17.60
CA ILE A 106 -3.25 -22.80 17.37
C ILE A 106 -2.54 -21.47 17.65
N TYR A 107 -1.77 -21.38 18.74
CA TYR A 107 -0.99 -20.18 19.05
C TYR A 107 -0.03 -19.83 17.92
N ARG A 108 0.73 -20.82 17.43
CA ARG A 108 1.63 -20.65 16.29
C ARG A 108 0.88 -20.18 15.04
N SER A 109 -0.30 -20.75 14.76
CA SER A 109 -1.12 -20.33 13.60
C SER A 109 -1.64 -18.89 13.68
N ALA A 110 -1.60 -18.25 14.86
CA ALA A 110 -1.95 -16.85 15.07
C ALA A 110 -0.73 -15.92 14.98
N GLN A 111 0.50 -16.44 15.03
CA GLN A 111 1.71 -15.65 14.82
C GLN A 111 1.82 -15.23 13.34
N ALA A 112 2.47 -14.11 13.08
CA ALA A 112 2.59 -13.54 11.74
C ALA A 112 3.03 -14.61 10.72
N TYR A 113 2.31 -14.67 9.59
CA TYR A 113 2.56 -15.55 8.44
C TYR A 113 2.53 -17.07 8.67
N GLU A 114 2.20 -17.55 9.88
CA GLU A 114 2.30 -18.97 10.26
C GLU A 114 0.99 -19.76 10.05
N GLY A 115 -0.15 -19.09 9.79
CA GLY A 115 -1.43 -19.77 9.53
C GLY A 115 -2.54 -18.85 9.04
N ARG A 116 -3.67 -19.42 8.60
CA ARG A 116 -4.83 -18.61 8.16
C ARG A 116 -5.44 -17.73 9.26
N LEU A 117 -5.25 -18.07 10.52
CA LEU A 117 -5.69 -17.27 11.66
C LEU A 117 -4.89 -15.97 11.77
N SER A 118 -3.59 -15.98 11.48
CA SER A 118 -2.78 -14.75 11.47
C SER A 118 -3.31 -13.77 10.43
N TRP A 119 -3.56 -14.23 9.20
CA TRP A 119 -4.16 -13.43 8.14
C TRP A 119 -5.56 -12.90 8.49
N TYR A 120 -6.38 -13.70 9.17
CA TYR A 120 -7.70 -13.23 9.62
C TYR A 120 -7.60 -12.15 10.71
N ILE A 121 -6.64 -12.29 11.63
CA ILE A 121 -6.38 -11.28 12.67
C ILE A 121 -5.84 -10.01 12.05
N ASP A 122 -4.92 -10.15 11.10
CA ASP A 122 -4.31 -9.05 10.35
C ASP A 122 -5.36 -8.27 9.55
N GLU A 123 -6.16 -8.97 8.73
CA GLU A 123 -7.27 -8.38 7.98
C GLU A 123 -8.29 -7.71 8.92
N ALA A 124 -8.62 -8.33 10.05
CA ALA A 124 -9.53 -7.73 11.02
C ALA A 124 -8.97 -6.46 11.70
N LYS A 125 -7.64 -6.33 11.81
CA LYS A 125 -6.99 -5.15 12.37
C LYS A 125 -6.89 -4.04 11.34
N HIS A 126 -6.36 -4.35 10.17
CA HIS A 126 -5.90 -3.38 9.18
C HIS A 126 -6.86 -3.19 8.02
N LYS A 127 -7.91 -3.99 7.85
CA LYS A 127 -8.90 -3.81 6.77
C LYS A 127 -10.24 -3.31 7.31
N ARG A 128 -10.85 -2.37 6.60
CA ARG A 128 -12.23 -1.91 6.80
C ARG A 128 -12.99 -2.05 5.49
N SER A 129 -14.30 -2.21 5.65
CA SER A 129 -15.27 -2.36 4.58
C SER A 129 -16.31 -1.28 4.78
N VAL A 130 -16.42 -0.38 3.80
CA VAL A 130 -17.32 0.77 3.80
C VAL A 130 -18.37 0.56 2.72
N GLU A 131 -19.64 0.83 3.07
CA GLU A 131 -20.73 0.73 2.09
C GLU A 131 -20.75 2.02 1.27
N LEU A 132 -20.69 1.90 -0.06
CA LEU A 132 -20.83 3.01 -1.00
C LEU A 132 -22.32 3.27 -1.22
N VAL A 133 -22.84 4.31 -0.57
CA VAL A 133 -24.22 4.78 -0.68
C VAL A 133 -24.33 5.83 -1.77
N HIS A 134 -23.34 6.71 -1.87
CA HIS A 134 -23.23 7.78 -2.84
C HIS A 134 -22.44 7.31 -4.06
N ASP A 135 -23.08 6.44 -4.85
CA ASP A 135 -22.44 5.71 -5.93
C ASP A 135 -22.50 6.42 -7.30
N ASN A 136 -23.00 7.66 -7.36
CA ASN A 136 -23.12 8.43 -8.60
C ASN A 136 -22.48 9.82 -8.51
N ILE A 137 -21.45 10.05 -9.32
CA ILE A 137 -20.67 11.31 -9.29
C ILE A 137 -21.46 12.54 -9.75
N TYR A 138 -22.56 12.37 -10.49
CA TYR A 138 -23.37 13.51 -10.96
C TYR A 138 -24.41 13.96 -9.95
N SER A 139 -25.04 13.04 -9.22
CA SER A 139 -26.04 13.40 -8.20
C SER A 139 -25.42 13.67 -6.84
N ASP A 140 -24.40 12.89 -6.48
CA ASP A 140 -23.88 12.86 -5.12
C ASP A 140 -22.57 13.67 -5.01
N GLY A 141 -21.88 13.84 -6.14
CA GLY A 141 -20.59 14.51 -6.21
C GLY A 141 -19.49 13.73 -5.50
N ILE A 142 -18.27 14.26 -5.52
CA ILE A 142 -17.14 13.58 -4.89
C ILE A 142 -17.23 13.60 -3.35
N GLN A 143 -17.94 14.58 -2.79
CA GLN A 143 -18.10 14.71 -1.34
C GLN A 143 -18.88 13.53 -0.76
N GLY A 144 -19.89 13.01 -1.46
CA GLY A 144 -20.66 11.84 -1.01
C GLY A 144 -19.77 10.61 -0.76
N LEU A 145 -18.74 10.40 -1.58
CA LEU A 145 -17.76 9.33 -1.36
C LEU A 145 -17.00 9.52 -0.03
N PHE A 146 -16.56 10.74 0.27
CA PHE A 146 -15.82 11.02 1.50
C PHE A 146 -16.73 11.02 2.73
N ASP A 147 -18.01 11.37 2.57
CA ASP A 147 -19.03 11.24 3.60
C ASP A 147 -19.26 9.75 3.96
N ASP A 148 -19.37 8.87 2.96
CA ASP A 148 -19.49 7.42 3.16
C ASP A 148 -18.27 6.84 3.89
N LEU A 149 -17.06 7.26 3.51
CA LEU A 149 -15.83 6.88 4.19
C LEU A 149 -15.80 7.35 5.64
N GLY A 150 -16.24 8.59 5.90
CA GLY A 150 -16.30 9.20 7.22
C GLY A 150 -17.32 8.57 8.18
N GLU A 151 -18.30 7.79 7.70
CA GLU A 151 -19.24 7.09 8.60
C GLU A 151 -18.57 5.98 9.42
N LYS A 152 -17.55 5.32 8.86
CA LYS A 152 -16.84 4.19 9.50
C LYS A 152 -15.39 4.50 9.87
N LEU A 153 -14.82 5.56 9.32
CA LEU A 153 -13.42 5.95 9.53
C LEU A 153 -13.36 7.33 10.17
N GLU A 154 -12.48 7.48 11.16
CA GLU A 154 -12.16 8.78 11.76
C GLU A 154 -11.12 9.47 10.87
N LEU A 155 -11.54 10.00 9.72
CA LEU A 155 -10.63 10.66 8.78
C LEU A 155 -10.09 11.97 9.38
N PRO A 156 -8.76 12.19 9.32
CA PRO A 156 -8.14 13.47 9.62
C PRO A 156 -8.75 14.65 8.85
N GLU A 157 -8.73 15.85 9.45
CA GLU A 157 -9.20 17.08 8.79
C GLU A 157 -8.37 17.40 7.53
N GLU A 158 -7.07 17.13 7.57
CA GLU A 158 -6.15 17.31 6.45
C GLU A 158 -5.62 15.96 5.96
N LEU A 159 -5.95 15.64 4.71
CA LEU A 159 -5.49 14.44 4.01
C LEU A 159 -4.57 14.80 2.85
N TYR A 160 -3.60 13.92 2.62
CA TYR A 160 -2.55 14.02 1.62
C TYR A 160 -2.50 12.76 0.77
N LEU A 161 -2.12 12.89 -0.50
CA LEU A 161 -1.90 11.79 -1.42
C LEU A 161 -0.52 11.17 -1.22
N SER A 162 -0.46 9.85 -1.00
CA SER A 162 0.78 9.08 -1.13
C SER A 162 1.10 8.80 -2.61
N SER A 163 0.08 8.51 -3.42
CA SER A 163 0.21 8.25 -4.86
C SER A 163 -0.59 9.29 -5.66
N GLY A 164 -1.82 8.94 -6.01
CA GLY A 164 -2.80 9.77 -6.68
C GLY A 164 -4.20 9.25 -6.38
N PHE A 165 -5.18 10.02 -6.82
CA PHE A 165 -6.59 9.66 -6.78
C PHE A 165 -7.04 9.35 -8.20
N ASN A 166 -7.55 8.15 -8.43
CA ASN A 166 -8.11 7.71 -9.70
C ASN A 166 -9.51 7.12 -9.48
N LEU A 167 -10.50 7.62 -10.22
CA LEU A 167 -11.88 7.14 -10.16
C LEU A 167 -12.44 7.00 -11.57
N HIS A 168 -12.99 5.83 -11.91
CA HIS A 168 -13.69 5.63 -13.18
C HIS A 168 -15.20 5.55 -12.98
N PHE A 169 -15.96 6.09 -13.92
CA PHE A 169 -17.42 6.14 -13.88
C PHE A 169 -18.04 6.01 -15.28
N GLY A 170 -19.28 5.55 -15.31
CA GLY A 170 -20.05 5.36 -16.55
C GLY A 170 -20.69 6.64 -17.08
N GLU A 171 -21.28 6.55 -18.28
CA GLU A 171 -22.03 7.65 -18.93
C GLU A 171 -23.18 8.23 -18.07
N ASP A 172 -23.75 7.44 -17.18
CA ASP A 172 -24.82 7.86 -16.27
C ASP A 172 -24.31 8.42 -14.93
N GLY A 173 -22.99 8.46 -14.74
CA GLY A 173 -22.33 8.94 -13.52
C GLY A 173 -22.06 7.86 -12.49
N THR A 174 -22.48 6.61 -12.74
CA THR A 174 -22.27 5.49 -11.81
C THR A 174 -20.78 5.21 -11.64
N ILE A 175 -20.29 5.21 -10.40
CA ILE A 175 -18.90 4.93 -10.07
C ILE A 175 -18.60 3.44 -10.27
N TYR A 176 -17.57 3.12 -11.04
CA TYR A 176 -17.12 1.75 -11.30
C TYR A 176 -15.90 1.36 -10.49
N THR A 177 -14.90 2.24 -10.42
CA THR A 177 -13.67 1.97 -9.68
C THR A 177 -13.19 3.20 -8.93
N ILE A 178 -12.54 2.97 -7.81
CA ILE A 178 -11.80 4.00 -7.05
C ILE A 178 -10.48 3.37 -6.63
N ASP A 179 -9.39 4.09 -6.84
CA ASP A 179 -8.06 3.74 -6.35
C ASP A 179 -7.39 5.02 -5.83
N THR A 180 -7.08 5.04 -4.54
CA THR A 180 -6.32 6.13 -3.95
C THR A 180 -5.59 5.68 -2.70
N PHE A 181 -4.41 6.25 -2.46
CA PHE A 181 -3.68 6.06 -1.21
C PHE A 181 -3.52 7.40 -0.49
N LEU A 182 -4.20 7.53 0.66
CA LEU A 182 -4.23 8.76 1.44
C LEU A 182 -3.50 8.58 2.77
N TYR A 183 -3.03 9.69 3.33
CA TYR A 183 -2.51 9.74 4.69
C TYR A 183 -2.81 11.08 5.35
N GLY A 184 -2.81 11.10 6.67
CA GLY A 184 -3.05 12.30 7.47
C GLY A 184 -2.55 12.12 8.90
N TRP A 185 -2.90 13.07 9.75
CA TRP A 185 -2.55 13.04 11.17
C TRP A 185 -3.81 13.12 12.02
N ASP A 186 -3.94 12.20 12.97
CA ASP A 186 -5.04 12.22 13.94
C ASP A 186 -4.95 13.43 14.89
N GLU A 187 -5.95 13.60 15.75
CA GLU A 187 -5.99 14.67 16.77
C GLU A 187 -4.81 14.63 17.75
N TYR A 188 -4.10 13.50 17.84
CA TYR A 188 -2.95 13.27 18.71
C TYR A 188 -1.61 13.44 17.99
N GLY A 189 -1.61 13.68 16.68
CA GLY A 189 -0.41 13.82 15.85
C GLY A 189 0.20 12.48 15.41
N ASN A 190 -0.51 11.36 15.53
CA ASN A 190 -0.09 10.09 14.94
C ASN A 190 -0.41 10.10 13.45
N LYS A 191 0.52 9.59 12.63
CA LYS A 191 0.31 9.45 11.19
C LYS A 191 -0.58 8.23 10.94
N GLU A 192 -1.62 8.42 10.13
CA GLU A 192 -2.54 7.38 9.70
C GLU A 192 -2.58 7.31 8.18
N SER A 193 -2.87 6.12 7.64
CA SER A 193 -2.89 5.88 6.20
C SER A 193 -4.11 5.05 5.79
N TYR A 194 -4.55 5.28 4.55
CA TYR A 194 -5.82 4.82 4.02
C TYR A 194 -5.64 4.44 2.54
N LEU A 195 -5.36 3.17 2.28
CA LEU A 195 -5.35 2.63 0.91
C LEU A 195 -6.77 2.20 0.56
N ILE A 196 -7.42 3.00 -0.28
CA ILE A 196 -8.83 2.88 -0.62
C ILE A 196 -8.94 2.29 -2.02
N SER A 197 -9.68 1.18 -2.12
CA SER A 197 -9.92 0.49 -3.38
C SER A 197 -11.38 0.06 -3.48
N TYR A 198 -12.02 0.38 -4.60
CA TYR A 198 -13.35 -0.07 -4.96
C TYR A 198 -13.35 -0.55 -6.41
N ASP A 199 -14.08 -1.63 -6.64
CA ASP A 199 -14.26 -2.24 -7.95
C ASP A 199 -15.64 -2.90 -7.97
N ARG A 200 -16.56 -2.28 -8.72
CA ARG A 200 -17.96 -2.70 -8.80
C ARG A 200 -18.13 -4.13 -9.32
N GLU A 201 -17.20 -4.62 -10.14
CA GLU A 201 -17.25 -6.01 -10.63
C GLU A 201 -16.95 -7.03 -9.54
N LYS A 202 -16.14 -6.63 -8.54
CA LYS A 202 -15.78 -7.49 -7.40
C LYS A 202 -16.76 -7.37 -6.24
N SER A 203 -17.30 -6.18 -6.00
CA SER A 203 -18.33 -5.94 -4.98
C SER A 203 -19.27 -4.82 -5.41
N GLU A 204 -20.58 -5.05 -5.29
CA GLU A 204 -21.62 -4.14 -5.78
C GLU A 204 -21.52 -2.75 -5.14
N ASN A 205 -21.33 -2.68 -3.82
CA ASN A 205 -21.33 -1.42 -3.05
C ASN A 205 -20.34 -1.43 -1.87
N GLU A 206 -19.26 -2.21 -1.93
CA GLU A 206 -18.31 -2.32 -0.80
C GLU A 206 -16.93 -1.79 -1.18
N ILE A 207 -16.56 -0.65 -0.59
CA ILE A 207 -15.21 -0.09 -0.66
C ILE A 207 -14.33 -0.82 0.35
N THR A 208 -13.17 -1.28 -0.12
CA THR A 208 -12.13 -1.83 0.74
C THR A 208 -11.15 -0.74 1.13
N VAL A 209 -10.88 -0.61 2.43
CA VAL A 209 -9.88 0.33 2.96
C VAL A 209 -8.86 -0.44 3.79
N TYR A 210 -7.59 -0.37 3.41
CA TYR A 210 -6.48 -0.87 4.21
C TYR A 210 -5.87 0.29 5.00
N LEU A 211 -5.69 0.07 6.30
CA LEU A 211 -5.21 1.00 7.30
C LEU A 211 -3.76 0.65 7.68
N ASP A 212 -3.05 1.63 8.24
CA ASP A 212 -1.72 1.47 8.84
C ASP A 212 -0.62 0.98 7.89
N ASN A 213 -0.84 1.13 6.58
CA ASN A 213 0.22 0.93 5.60
C ASN A 213 1.32 1.97 5.79
N GLU A 214 2.56 1.59 5.50
CA GLU A 214 3.69 2.50 5.61
C GLU A 214 3.60 3.60 4.55
N VAL A 215 3.76 4.85 4.99
CA VAL A 215 3.77 6.02 4.10
C VAL A 215 4.97 6.89 4.44
N SER A 216 5.95 6.88 3.54
CA SER A 216 7.05 7.84 3.54
C SER A 216 6.50 9.20 3.09
N GLY A 217 6.86 10.27 3.80
CA GLY A 217 6.42 11.63 3.46
C GLY A 217 6.11 12.50 4.68
N ALA A 218 6.59 13.74 4.65
CA ALA A 218 6.19 14.78 5.59
C ALA A 218 4.81 15.34 5.19
N ARG A 219 4.37 16.41 5.87
CA ARG A 219 3.28 17.24 5.37
C ARG A 219 3.77 17.93 4.11
N ASP A 220 3.27 17.49 2.97
CA ASP A 220 3.62 18.02 1.65
C ASP A 220 2.41 18.76 1.09
N GLU A 221 2.50 20.08 1.00
CA GLU A 221 1.41 20.91 0.46
C GLU A 221 1.05 20.47 -0.96
N ASP A 222 2.04 20.05 -1.76
CA ASP A 222 1.81 19.59 -3.13
C ASP A 222 0.93 18.35 -3.19
N LYS A 223 0.74 17.63 -2.07
CA LYS A 223 -0.08 16.41 -1.98
C LYS A 223 -1.44 16.62 -1.33
N LEU A 224 -1.82 17.83 -0.96
CA LEU A 224 -3.10 18.11 -0.33
C LEU A 224 -4.30 17.59 -1.15
N LEU A 225 -5.22 16.91 -0.50
CA LEU A 225 -6.45 16.37 -1.12
C LEU A 225 -7.54 17.43 -1.28
N LYS A 226 -7.63 18.35 -0.31
CA LYS A 226 -8.71 19.36 -0.22
C LYS A 226 -8.93 20.16 -1.51
N PRO A 227 -7.89 20.62 -2.24
CA PRO A 227 -8.07 21.30 -3.52
C PRO A 227 -8.86 20.47 -4.55
N MET A 228 -8.66 19.15 -4.61
CA MET A 228 -9.43 18.27 -5.49
C MET A 228 -10.94 18.35 -5.21
N ILE A 229 -11.31 18.29 -3.93
CA ILE A 229 -12.71 18.35 -3.49
C ILE A 229 -13.32 19.71 -3.87
N THR A 230 -12.57 20.80 -3.64
CA THR A 230 -12.98 22.16 -4.04
C THR A 230 -13.13 22.30 -5.55
N ILE A 231 -12.23 21.72 -6.33
CA ILE A 231 -12.31 21.77 -7.79
C ILE A 231 -13.56 21.02 -8.27
N LEU A 232 -13.71 19.77 -7.85
CA LEU A 232 -14.82 18.91 -8.28
C LEU A 232 -16.20 19.42 -7.83
N SER A 233 -16.30 20.26 -6.79
CA SER A 233 -17.57 20.85 -6.38
C SER A 233 -18.08 21.96 -7.30
N HIS A 234 -17.21 22.53 -8.14
CA HIS A 234 -17.55 23.57 -9.11
C HIS A 234 -17.54 23.08 -10.57
N VAL A 235 -16.81 21.99 -10.84
CA VAL A 235 -16.69 21.44 -12.20
C VAL A 235 -18.03 20.84 -12.67
N PRO A 236 -18.54 21.24 -13.84
CA PRO A 236 -19.73 20.64 -14.45
C PRO A 236 -19.36 19.30 -15.11
N ILE A 237 -19.09 18.27 -14.30
CA ILE A 237 -18.50 16.99 -14.76
C ILE A 237 -19.28 16.38 -15.92
N ARG A 238 -20.62 16.33 -15.80
CA ARG A 238 -21.50 15.74 -16.82
C ARG A 238 -21.37 16.46 -18.16
N GLU A 239 -21.42 17.79 -18.14
CA GLU A 239 -21.30 18.61 -19.33
C GLU A 239 -19.91 18.47 -19.94
N THR A 240 -18.86 18.44 -19.11
CA THR A 240 -17.48 18.34 -19.57
C THR A 240 -17.21 17.01 -20.26
N VAL A 241 -17.64 15.88 -19.69
CA VAL A 241 -17.41 14.58 -20.34
C VAL A 241 -18.31 14.34 -21.55
N SER A 242 -19.46 15.01 -21.62
CA SER A 242 -20.41 14.87 -22.75
C SER A 242 -19.85 15.33 -24.11
N ILE A 243 -18.70 16.02 -24.12
CA ILE A 243 -17.99 16.36 -25.35
C ILE A 243 -17.39 15.11 -26.02
N TRP A 244 -17.15 14.06 -25.24
CA TRP A 244 -16.66 12.76 -25.70
C TRP A 244 -17.86 11.83 -25.91
N THR A 245 -17.80 10.96 -26.93
CA THR A 245 -18.85 9.96 -27.21
C THR A 245 -18.37 8.59 -26.74
N GLU A 246 -18.15 8.45 -25.44
CA GLU A 246 -17.56 7.26 -24.83
C GLU A 246 -18.46 6.71 -23.71
N LYS A 247 -18.17 5.48 -23.27
CA LYS A 247 -19.01 4.79 -22.27
C LYS A 247 -18.48 4.90 -20.85
N GLU A 248 -17.21 5.22 -20.71
CA GLU A 248 -16.47 5.26 -19.46
C GLU A 248 -15.57 6.49 -19.46
N TYR A 249 -15.51 7.12 -18.29
CA TYR A 249 -14.76 8.35 -18.04
C TYR A 249 -13.98 8.20 -16.74
N GLY A 250 -12.94 8.99 -16.59
CA GLY A 250 -12.09 8.99 -15.40
C GLY A 250 -11.87 10.37 -14.80
N ILE A 251 -11.69 10.41 -13.49
CA ILE A 251 -11.16 11.54 -12.72
C ILE A 251 -9.78 11.15 -12.21
N LEU A 252 -8.78 12.00 -12.47
CA LEU A 252 -7.40 11.80 -12.03
C LEU A 252 -6.87 13.03 -11.31
N TYR A 253 -6.24 12.83 -10.15
CA TYR A 253 -5.64 13.89 -9.35
C TYR A 253 -4.34 13.41 -8.68
N TYR A 254 -3.28 14.22 -8.79
CA TYR A 254 -1.97 13.93 -8.21
C TYR A 254 -1.49 15.00 -7.23
N GLY A 255 -2.37 15.96 -6.89
CA GLY A 255 -1.99 17.15 -6.16
C GLY A 255 -1.61 18.32 -7.07
N MET A 256 -0.63 19.08 -6.62
CA MET A 256 0.04 20.15 -7.36
C MET A 256 0.81 19.56 -8.54
N ARG A 257 0.54 20.05 -9.75
CA ARG A 257 1.20 19.60 -10.98
C ARG A 257 1.88 20.77 -11.67
N LYS A 258 3.07 20.49 -12.21
CA LYS A 258 3.82 21.40 -13.08
C LYS A 258 3.57 20.99 -14.53
N TRP A 259 2.91 21.87 -15.28
CA TRP A 259 2.60 21.70 -16.70
C TRP A 259 3.56 22.47 -17.60
N GLY A 260 4.38 23.36 -17.03
CA GLY A 260 5.32 24.19 -17.78
C GLY A 260 4.56 25.07 -18.78
N ASP A 261 5.00 25.06 -20.03
CA ASP A 261 4.37 25.86 -21.10
C ASP A 261 3.19 25.12 -21.78
N ASN A 262 2.87 23.90 -21.32
CA ASN A 262 1.77 23.12 -21.89
C ASN A 262 0.42 23.62 -21.37
N SER A 263 -0.31 24.34 -22.22
CA SER A 263 -1.68 24.79 -21.96
C SER A 263 -2.75 23.83 -22.47
N GLU A 264 -2.37 22.68 -23.04
CA GLU A 264 -3.29 21.78 -23.73
C GLU A 264 -4.32 21.15 -22.77
N GLY A 265 -5.60 21.39 -23.06
CA GLY A 265 -6.72 20.90 -22.26
C GLY A 265 -6.86 21.57 -20.89
N ILE A 266 -6.03 22.56 -20.56
CA ILE A 266 -6.07 23.24 -19.25
C ILE A 266 -7.14 24.33 -19.24
N ILE A 267 -7.96 24.29 -18.18
CA ILE A 267 -8.96 25.29 -17.84
C ILE A 267 -8.59 25.82 -16.45
N PHE A 268 -8.26 27.10 -16.37
CA PHE A 268 -8.11 27.78 -15.09
C PHE A 268 -9.46 27.95 -14.44
N MET A 269 -9.49 27.74 -13.13
CA MET A 269 -10.68 27.87 -12.32
C MET A 269 -10.36 28.65 -11.04
N ASP A 270 -11.15 29.67 -10.73
CA ASP A 270 -11.06 30.37 -9.46
C ASP A 270 -11.91 29.70 -8.36
N ASP A 271 -11.75 30.17 -7.13
CA ASP A 271 -12.49 29.68 -5.96
C ASP A 271 -14.01 29.90 -6.03
N GLN A 272 -14.50 30.69 -6.98
CA GLN A 272 -15.93 30.93 -7.21
C GLN A 272 -16.49 30.09 -8.36
N GLY A 273 -15.68 29.21 -8.96
CA GLY A 273 -16.04 28.37 -10.11
C GLY A 273 -16.03 29.12 -11.45
N GLY A 274 -15.52 30.35 -11.49
CA GLY A 274 -15.26 31.05 -12.74
C GLY A 274 -14.17 30.32 -13.52
N THR A 275 -14.32 30.20 -14.84
CA THR A 275 -13.37 29.44 -15.68
C THR A 275 -12.81 30.26 -16.83
N ARG A 276 -11.53 30.07 -17.15
CA ARG A 276 -10.88 30.57 -18.37
C ARG A 276 -9.97 29.51 -18.96
N ALA A 277 -10.07 29.27 -20.27
CA ALA A 277 -9.13 28.37 -20.94
C ALA A 277 -7.70 28.92 -20.86
N ALA A 278 -6.74 28.03 -20.60
CA ALA A 278 -5.33 28.40 -20.67
C ALA A 278 -4.96 28.77 -22.11
N ASP A 279 -4.03 29.70 -22.23
CA ASP A 279 -3.51 30.15 -23.51
C ASP A 279 -1.99 29.99 -23.56
N ARG A 280 -1.45 29.97 -24.79
CA ARG A 280 -0.02 29.74 -25.05
C ARG A 280 0.88 30.90 -24.62
N SER A 281 0.34 32.01 -24.12
CA SER A 281 1.15 33.14 -23.64
C SER A 281 1.64 32.94 -22.21
N GLN A 282 1.11 31.93 -21.52
CA GLN A 282 1.49 31.59 -20.15
C GLN A 282 2.62 30.58 -20.13
N ALA A 283 3.63 30.90 -19.34
CA ALA A 283 4.77 30.04 -19.07
C ALA A 283 4.70 29.55 -17.62
N ASP A 284 5.29 28.39 -17.37
CA ASP A 284 5.38 27.79 -16.03
C ASP A 284 4.03 27.58 -15.32
N ILE A 285 3.04 27.05 -16.06
CA ILE A 285 1.74 26.71 -15.52
C ILE A 285 1.92 25.63 -14.45
N ARG A 286 1.56 25.94 -13.21
CA ARG A 286 1.54 24.98 -12.10
C ARG A 286 0.37 25.25 -11.16
N GLY A 287 -0.24 24.18 -10.65
CA GLY A 287 -1.42 24.29 -9.80
C GLY A 287 -2.00 22.94 -9.41
N TYR A 288 -2.88 22.93 -8.42
CA TYR A 288 -3.68 21.76 -8.10
C TYR A 288 -4.56 21.46 -9.30
N THR A 289 -4.40 20.28 -9.89
CA THR A 289 -5.01 19.97 -11.18
C THR A 289 -5.82 18.68 -11.12
N VAL A 290 -7.12 18.78 -11.39
CA VAL A 290 -8.01 17.64 -11.61
C VAL A 290 -8.18 17.42 -13.10
N SER A 291 -7.94 16.19 -13.55
CA SER A 291 -8.09 15.81 -14.96
C SER A 291 -9.32 14.93 -15.13
N LEU A 292 -10.22 15.32 -16.03
CA LEU A 292 -11.23 14.44 -16.61
C LEU A 292 -10.67 13.83 -17.88
N PHE A 293 -10.83 12.52 -18.06
CA PHE A 293 -10.24 11.81 -19.20
C PHE A 293 -11.11 10.62 -19.64
N VAL A 294 -10.74 10.01 -20.77
CA VAL A 294 -11.31 8.75 -21.26
C VAL A 294 -10.26 7.65 -21.05
N PRO A 295 -10.53 6.65 -20.19
CA PRO A 295 -9.58 5.58 -19.92
C PRO A 295 -9.12 4.84 -21.18
N GLY A 296 -7.80 4.71 -21.35
CA GLY A 296 -7.19 3.96 -22.45
C GLY A 296 -7.20 4.67 -23.81
N LYS A 297 -7.58 5.95 -23.85
CA LYS A 297 -7.59 6.80 -25.06
C LYS A 297 -6.88 8.14 -24.83
N GLU A 298 -6.00 8.22 -23.85
CA GLU A 298 -5.33 9.46 -23.45
C GLU A 298 -4.41 10.04 -24.54
N ASP A 299 -3.92 9.17 -25.44
CA ASP A 299 -3.13 9.58 -26.63
C ASP A 299 -4.00 10.04 -27.82
N GLU A 300 -5.30 9.73 -27.80
CA GLU A 300 -6.25 10.06 -28.87
C GLU A 300 -7.17 11.22 -28.49
N ILE A 301 -7.51 11.33 -27.20
CA ILE A 301 -8.47 12.26 -26.64
C ILE A 301 -7.77 13.06 -25.56
N THR A 302 -7.53 14.34 -25.84
CA THR A 302 -6.96 15.29 -24.88
C THR A 302 -7.85 15.39 -23.63
N PRO A 303 -7.32 15.08 -22.43
CA PRO A 303 -8.02 15.29 -21.16
C PRO A 303 -8.38 16.75 -20.91
N VAL A 304 -9.52 16.98 -20.25
CA VAL A 304 -9.90 18.32 -19.75
C VAL A 304 -9.37 18.46 -18.33
N ARG A 305 -8.56 19.49 -18.07
CA ARG A 305 -7.77 19.65 -16.85
C ARG A 305 -8.14 20.94 -16.15
N TYR A 306 -8.85 20.86 -15.04
CA TYR A 306 -9.18 22.01 -14.22
C TYR A 306 -8.05 22.29 -13.24
N LEU A 307 -7.45 23.48 -13.37
CA LEU A 307 -6.34 23.94 -12.55
C LEU A 307 -6.80 25.12 -11.70
N GLN A 308 -6.68 24.99 -10.38
CA GLN A 308 -7.10 26.05 -9.44
C GLN A 308 -6.12 27.22 -9.46
N VAL A 309 -6.64 28.45 -9.58
CA VAL A 309 -5.86 29.70 -9.60
C VAL A 309 -6.53 30.79 -8.76
N ASP A 310 -5.74 31.69 -8.19
CA ASP A 310 -6.26 32.81 -7.39
C ASP A 310 -6.93 33.90 -8.25
N ASN A 311 -6.50 34.02 -9.52
CA ASN A 311 -6.97 35.06 -10.44
C ASN A 311 -6.98 34.51 -11.87
N LEU A 312 -8.13 34.54 -12.53
CA LEU A 312 -8.27 34.05 -13.91
C LEU A 312 -7.51 34.89 -14.94
N GLU A 313 -7.52 36.22 -14.80
CA GLU A 313 -6.95 37.16 -15.78
C GLU A 313 -5.42 37.17 -15.72
N SER A 314 -4.88 37.06 -14.51
CA SER A 314 -3.44 37.02 -14.27
C SER A 314 -3.15 35.98 -13.19
N PRO A 315 -3.17 34.68 -13.55
CA PRO A 315 -2.85 33.63 -12.60
C PRO A 315 -1.44 33.86 -12.06
N ASP A 316 -1.33 33.97 -10.75
CA ASP A 316 -0.04 33.86 -10.08
C ASP A 316 0.17 32.38 -9.80
N PHE A 317 1.03 31.76 -10.60
CA PHE A 317 1.41 30.37 -10.36
C PHE A 317 2.42 30.27 -9.21
N GLY A 318 2.78 31.39 -8.58
CA GLY A 318 3.81 31.52 -7.57
C GLY A 318 5.19 31.38 -8.20
N VAL A 319 5.99 32.44 -8.17
CA VAL A 319 7.44 32.24 -8.10
C VAL A 319 7.67 31.74 -6.69
N ALA A 320 8.14 30.50 -6.51
CA ALA A 320 8.67 30.16 -5.21
C ALA A 320 9.79 31.17 -4.93
N GLU A 321 9.60 32.05 -3.95
CA GLU A 321 10.73 32.50 -3.16
C GLU A 321 11.35 31.20 -2.64
N GLU A 322 12.40 30.73 -3.34
CA GLU A 322 13.37 29.84 -2.77
C GLU A 322 13.79 30.51 -1.46
N LYS A 323 13.21 30.07 -0.34
CA LYS A 323 13.83 30.26 0.96
C LYS A 323 15.22 29.69 0.80
N ASP A 324 16.20 30.59 0.71
CA ASP A 324 17.64 30.38 0.84
C ASP A 324 17.89 29.21 1.81
N SER A 325 17.95 28.03 1.21
CA SER A 325 18.38 26.79 1.82
C SER A 325 19.46 26.35 0.86
N ALA A 326 20.67 26.77 1.19
CA ALA A 326 21.85 26.46 0.41
C ALA A 326 21.86 24.97 0.01
N SER A 327 22.09 24.74 -1.27
CA SER A 327 22.50 23.49 -1.90
C SER A 327 21.62 22.26 -1.67
N GLN A 328 20.73 21.97 -2.61
CA GLN A 328 20.67 20.67 -3.29
C GLN A 328 19.82 20.80 -4.57
N ALA A 329 20.37 20.31 -5.68
CA ALA A 329 19.81 20.44 -7.02
C ALA A 329 18.38 19.88 -7.13
N HIS A 330 17.52 20.59 -7.88
CA HIS A 330 16.24 20.03 -8.35
C HIS A 330 16.54 18.75 -9.14
N SER A 331 16.18 17.60 -8.57
CA SER A 331 16.25 16.31 -9.25
C SER A 331 14.92 15.57 -9.09
N SER A 332 14.35 15.15 -10.21
CA SER A 332 13.38 14.07 -10.26
C SER A 332 14.12 12.80 -10.70
N ALA A 333 13.49 11.62 -10.63
CA ALA A 333 14.14 10.38 -11.08
C ALA A 333 14.60 10.42 -12.56
N GLU A 334 14.00 11.32 -13.35
CA GLU A 334 14.21 11.46 -14.79
C GLU A 334 14.91 12.77 -15.18
N GLU A 335 15.11 13.75 -14.29
CA GLU A 335 15.70 15.05 -14.64
C GLU A 335 16.61 15.61 -13.55
N PHE A 336 17.74 16.21 -13.93
CA PHE A 336 18.71 16.84 -13.04
C PHE A 336 19.26 18.15 -13.65
N CYS A 337 19.36 19.21 -12.85
CA CYS A 337 20.00 20.47 -13.28
C CYS A 337 21.25 20.81 -12.44
N LEU A 338 22.39 20.91 -13.11
CA LEU A 338 23.64 21.47 -12.59
C LEU A 338 23.57 23.00 -12.60
N ASP A 339 23.80 23.62 -11.43
CA ASP A 339 23.86 25.08 -11.23
C ASP A 339 22.69 25.87 -11.85
N GLN A 340 21.50 25.27 -11.93
CA GLN A 340 20.26 25.86 -12.51
C GLN A 340 20.43 26.39 -13.95
N LYS A 341 21.36 25.82 -14.75
CA LYS A 341 21.58 26.25 -16.14
C LYS A 341 21.76 25.07 -17.10
N GLU A 342 22.58 24.11 -16.70
CA GLU A 342 22.86 22.92 -17.50
C GLU A 342 22.03 21.78 -16.93
N CYS A 343 21.05 21.30 -17.70
CA CYS A 343 20.11 20.27 -17.25
C CYS A 343 20.20 19.03 -18.12
N PHE A 344 19.86 17.89 -17.53
CA PHE A 344 19.91 16.57 -18.13
C PHE A 344 18.61 15.85 -17.83
N ARG A 345 18.05 15.16 -18.83
CA ARG A 345 16.80 14.41 -18.70
C ARG A 345 16.88 13.05 -19.38
N LEU A 346 16.34 12.03 -18.73
CA LEU A 346 16.00 10.74 -19.30
C LEU A 346 14.62 10.85 -19.96
N ASN A 347 14.59 10.96 -21.28
CA ASN A 347 13.35 11.05 -22.06
C ASN A 347 12.91 9.65 -22.52
N PRO A 348 11.71 9.15 -22.15
CA PRO A 348 11.21 7.87 -22.64
C PRO A 348 11.03 7.90 -24.17
N VAL A 349 11.71 7.00 -24.88
CA VAL A 349 11.65 6.89 -26.35
C VAL A 349 10.88 5.66 -26.83
N ASP A 350 10.75 4.64 -25.98
CA ASP A 350 9.95 3.44 -26.26
C ASP A 350 9.45 2.81 -24.94
N ALA A 351 8.34 2.10 -25.00
CA ALA A 351 7.79 1.35 -23.88
C ALA A 351 7.21 0.02 -24.38
N ALA A 352 7.77 -1.09 -23.87
CA ALA A 352 7.35 -2.43 -24.26
C ALA A 352 7.42 -3.39 -23.07
N LEU A 353 6.39 -4.24 -22.91
CA LEU A 353 6.35 -5.34 -21.92
C LEU A 353 6.66 -4.90 -20.47
N GLY A 354 6.21 -3.72 -20.06
CA GLY A 354 6.43 -3.19 -18.71
C GLY A 354 7.81 -2.56 -18.49
N LYS A 355 8.59 -2.34 -19.56
CA LYS A 355 9.88 -1.66 -19.53
C LYS A 355 9.83 -0.38 -20.36
N ARG A 356 10.59 0.63 -19.95
CA ARG A 356 10.82 1.86 -20.74
C ARG A 356 12.27 1.90 -21.21
N TYR A 357 12.46 2.45 -22.40
CA TYR A 357 13.77 2.79 -22.96
C TYR A 357 13.87 4.30 -23.03
N TYR A 358 15.07 4.81 -22.80
CA TYR A 358 15.30 6.24 -22.63
C TYR A 358 16.34 6.73 -23.63
N SER A 359 16.23 7.98 -24.04
CA SER A 359 17.37 8.78 -24.51
C SER A 359 17.80 9.75 -23.40
N LEU A 360 19.06 10.18 -23.44
CA LEU A 360 19.56 11.25 -22.59
C LEU A 360 19.55 12.55 -23.38
N GLU A 361 18.85 13.54 -22.86
CA GLU A 361 18.76 14.89 -23.39
C GLU A 361 19.47 15.89 -22.49
N GLY A 362 19.98 16.95 -23.10
CA GLY A 362 20.65 18.05 -22.44
C GLY A 362 20.03 19.39 -22.76
N SER A 363 20.05 20.29 -21.78
CA SER A 363 19.61 21.67 -21.89
C SER A 363 20.72 22.60 -21.40
N LYS A 364 20.88 23.76 -22.04
CA LYS A 364 21.81 24.83 -21.62
C LYS A 364 21.11 26.12 -21.16
N ASP A 365 19.79 26.11 -21.14
CA ASP A 365 18.96 27.28 -20.87
C ASP A 365 17.93 27.03 -19.76
N ASN A 366 18.33 26.20 -18.78
CA ASN A 366 17.52 25.82 -17.62
C ASN A 366 16.21 25.10 -17.99
N GLY A 367 16.31 24.10 -18.87
CA GLY A 367 15.24 23.18 -19.23
C GLY A 367 14.27 23.71 -20.29
N LYS A 368 14.59 24.82 -20.97
CA LYS A 368 13.69 25.41 -21.99
C LYS A 368 13.86 24.77 -23.35
N THR A 369 15.09 24.41 -23.73
CA THR A 369 15.38 23.69 -24.97
C THR A 369 16.22 22.46 -24.69
N TRP A 370 15.83 21.34 -25.30
CA TRP A 370 16.42 20.04 -25.08
C TRP A 370 17.00 19.49 -26.38
N GLU A 371 18.22 19.00 -26.32
CA GLU A 371 18.93 18.34 -27.41
C GLU A 371 19.33 16.92 -26.98
N VAL A 372 19.12 15.93 -27.84
CA VAL A 372 19.56 14.56 -27.56
C VAL A 372 21.09 14.50 -27.50
N ILE A 373 21.62 14.11 -26.34
CA ILE A 373 23.05 13.87 -26.11
C ILE A 373 23.41 12.44 -26.50
N ASN A 374 22.55 11.48 -26.12
CA ASN A 374 22.76 10.06 -26.32
C ASN A 374 21.43 9.35 -26.50
N GLU A 375 21.27 8.64 -27.61
CA GLU A 375 20.04 7.91 -27.96
C GLU A 375 19.82 6.64 -27.11
N ASP A 376 20.89 6.12 -26.49
CA ASP A 376 20.87 4.86 -25.73
C ASP A 376 21.82 4.94 -24.51
N PRO A 377 21.49 5.75 -23.49
CA PRO A 377 22.30 5.90 -22.28
C PRO A 377 22.37 4.63 -21.42
N PHE A 378 21.47 3.66 -21.64
CA PHE A 378 21.39 2.41 -20.88
C PHE A 378 21.83 1.18 -21.68
N LEU A 379 22.53 1.35 -22.81
CA LEU A 379 23.19 0.27 -23.56
C LEU A 379 22.21 -0.86 -23.96
N GLY A 380 21.00 -0.49 -24.36
CA GLY A 380 19.93 -1.40 -24.79
C GLY A 380 19.16 -2.06 -23.64
N GLN A 381 19.42 -1.69 -22.38
CA GLN A 381 18.62 -2.14 -21.25
C GLN A 381 17.35 -1.29 -21.09
N GLY A 382 16.25 -1.95 -20.76
CA GLY A 382 14.97 -1.29 -20.46
C GLY A 382 14.56 -1.54 -19.01
N GLY A 383 13.94 -0.54 -18.39
CA GLY A 383 13.58 -0.53 -16.97
C GLY A 383 12.84 0.75 -16.60
N GLY A 384 12.70 1.04 -15.31
CA GLY A 384 12.21 2.34 -14.82
C GLY A 384 13.37 3.29 -14.53
N ALA A 385 13.24 4.58 -14.82
CA ALA A 385 14.22 5.55 -14.37
C ALA A 385 14.21 5.63 -12.83
N ALA A 386 15.38 5.40 -12.22
CA ALA A 386 15.54 5.37 -10.77
C ALA A 386 16.38 6.55 -10.23
N GLY A 387 16.89 7.40 -11.11
CA GLY A 387 17.62 8.61 -10.76
C GLY A 387 18.58 9.06 -11.84
N ILE A 388 18.87 10.35 -11.85
CA ILE A 388 19.92 10.98 -12.64
C ILE A 388 20.58 12.08 -11.81
N THR A 389 21.90 12.18 -11.87
CA THR A 389 22.68 13.25 -11.24
C THR A 389 23.95 13.55 -12.02
N PHE A 390 24.39 14.81 -12.00
CA PHE A 390 25.71 15.20 -12.52
C PHE A 390 26.48 15.92 -11.42
N ILE A 391 27.69 15.44 -11.12
CA ILE A 391 28.61 16.07 -10.16
C ILE A 391 29.22 17.34 -10.78
N ASN A 392 29.43 17.31 -12.09
CA ASN A 392 29.83 18.44 -12.92
C ASN A 392 29.41 18.19 -14.37
N SER A 393 29.67 19.14 -15.29
CA SER A 393 29.26 19.05 -16.69
C SER A 393 29.74 17.81 -17.46
N ASN A 394 30.72 17.06 -16.92
CA ASN A 394 31.27 15.88 -17.57
C ASN A 394 30.92 14.58 -16.82
N LEU A 395 31.05 14.59 -15.49
CA LEU A 395 30.85 13.42 -14.63
C LEU A 395 29.40 13.35 -14.16
N GLY A 396 28.71 12.27 -14.55
CA GLY A 396 27.32 12.04 -14.18
C GLY A 396 26.99 10.57 -14.01
N PHE A 397 25.86 10.32 -13.37
CA PHE A 397 25.35 9.01 -13.00
C PHE A 397 23.86 8.92 -13.28
N MET A 398 23.40 7.74 -13.67
CA MET A 398 22.00 7.44 -13.98
C MET A 398 21.68 6.03 -13.47
N ALA A 399 20.50 5.81 -12.90
CA ALA A 399 20.07 4.50 -12.44
C ALA A 399 18.83 4.01 -13.20
N LEU A 400 18.80 2.71 -13.44
CA LEU A 400 17.70 2.01 -14.12
C LEU A 400 17.19 0.87 -13.23
N SER A 401 15.94 0.98 -12.76
CA SER A 401 15.28 -0.03 -11.95
C SER A 401 14.69 -1.16 -12.77
N HIS A 402 14.69 -2.34 -12.15
CA HIS A 402 14.12 -3.58 -12.69
C HIS A 402 13.11 -4.17 -11.69
N ASN A 403 12.36 -5.19 -12.14
CA ASN A 403 11.44 -5.99 -11.33
C ASN A 403 10.40 -5.23 -10.49
N GLY A 404 10.05 -4.00 -10.85
CA GLY A 404 9.06 -3.20 -10.10
C GLY A 404 9.65 -2.34 -8.99
N GLY A 405 10.99 -2.22 -8.92
CA GLY A 405 11.69 -1.41 -7.93
C GLY A 405 12.53 -2.22 -6.94
N ASP A 406 12.58 -3.54 -7.10
CA ASP A 406 13.36 -4.45 -6.24
C ASP A 406 14.87 -4.21 -6.39
N GLU A 407 15.35 -3.94 -7.60
CA GLU A 407 16.78 -3.72 -7.85
C GLU A 407 17.01 -2.61 -8.88
N ALA A 408 18.20 -2.00 -8.87
CA ALA A 408 18.57 -1.02 -9.88
C ALA A 408 20.06 -1.07 -10.28
N GLU A 409 20.31 -0.87 -11.56
CA GLU A 409 21.67 -0.78 -12.12
C GLU A 409 22.13 0.69 -12.20
N LEU A 410 23.37 0.96 -11.83
CA LEU A 410 23.98 2.28 -11.95
C LEU A 410 24.84 2.39 -13.22
N TYR A 411 24.70 3.50 -13.92
CA TYR A 411 25.45 3.88 -15.11
C TYR A 411 26.18 5.19 -14.85
N ARG A 412 27.32 5.36 -15.51
CA ARG A 412 28.24 6.49 -15.30
C ARG A 412 28.74 7.04 -16.63
N THR A 413 28.96 8.35 -16.68
CA THR A 413 29.56 9.08 -17.81
C THR A 413 30.73 9.95 -17.33
N GLU A 414 31.74 10.16 -18.19
CA GLU A 414 32.82 11.15 -18.00
C GLU A 414 32.87 12.22 -19.10
N ASP A 415 31.92 12.25 -20.03
CA ASP A 415 31.93 13.13 -21.20
C ASP A 415 30.63 13.92 -21.42
N GLY A 416 29.88 14.13 -20.33
CA GLY A 416 28.63 14.87 -20.33
C GLY A 416 27.43 14.05 -20.83
N GLY A 417 27.52 12.72 -20.78
CA GLY A 417 26.45 11.79 -21.14
C GLY A 417 26.51 11.24 -22.55
N ARG A 418 27.52 11.63 -23.35
CA ARG A 418 27.68 11.16 -24.73
C ARG A 418 28.02 9.67 -24.79
N THR A 419 28.77 9.18 -23.81
CA THR A 419 29.02 7.76 -23.62
C THR A 419 28.76 7.37 -22.16
N THR A 420 28.23 6.17 -21.97
CA THR A 420 27.92 5.63 -20.65
C THR A 420 28.58 4.27 -20.47
N THR A 421 28.90 3.97 -19.21
CA THR A 421 29.41 2.66 -18.78
C THR A 421 28.63 2.22 -17.56
N ARG A 422 28.19 0.95 -17.54
CA ARG A 422 27.62 0.35 -16.33
C ARG A 422 28.69 0.30 -15.23
N VAL A 423 28.31 0.68 -14.02
CA VAL A 423 29.15 0.59 -12.82
C VAL A 423 28.98 -0.81 -12.24
N GLU A 424 30.09 -1.51 -12.02
CA GLU A 424 30.09 -2.74 -11.23
C GLU A 424 30.09 -2.34 -9.75
N LEU A 425 28.90 -2.43 -9.15
CA LEU A 425 28.75 -2.24 -7.71
C LEU A 425 29.20 -3.51 -6.99
N PRO A 426 29.70 -3.42 -5.75
CA PRO A 426 30.30 -4.54 -5.00
C PRO A 426 29.30 -5.62 -4.57
N TYR A 427 28.12 -5.70 -5.18
CA TYR A 427 27.12 -6.76 -5.03
C TYR A 427 26.74 -7.34 -6.40
N SER A 428 26.37 -8.62 -6.42
CA SER A 428 25.99 -9.33 -7.65
C SER A 428 24.52 -9.11 -7.99
N VAL A 429 24.23 -8.18 -8.91
CA VAL A 429 22.99 -8.23 -9.69
C VAL A 429 23.09 -9.48 -10.59
N MET A 430 22.22 -10.48 -10.36
CA MET A 430 22.10 -11.78 -11.09
C MET A 430 22.70 -13.05 -10.44
N GLU A 431 22.33 -13.40 -9.20
CA GLU A 431 22.35 -14.81 -8.76
C GLU A 431 20.94 -15.37 -8.51
N GLU A 432 20.68 -16.61 -8.94
CA GLU A 432 19.39 -17.34 -8.77
C GLU A 432 19.00 -17.58 -7.30
N LYS A 433 19.85 -17.21 -6.34
CA LYS A 433 19.61 -17.33 -4.91
C LYS A 433 19.98 -16.01 -4.24
N PRO A 434 19.03 -15.35 -3.55
CA PRO A 434 19.31 -14.16 -2.76
C PRO A 434 20.41 -14.47 -1.74
N ASN A 435 21.41 -13.59 -1.64
CA ASN A 435 22.41 -13.65 -0.59
C ASN A 435 21.91 -12.84 0.62
N PRO A 436 21.51 -13.48 1.73
CA PRO A 436 21.02 -12.77 2.92
C PRO A 436 22.09 -11.94 3.63
N ASP A 437 23.37 -12.05 3.24
CA ASP A 437 24.47 -11.28 3.84
C ASP A 437 24.71 -9.92 3.12
N GLU A 438 24.11 -9.68 1.95
CA GLU A 438 24.30 -8.47 1.13
C GLU A 438 22.96 -7.94 0.57
N PRO A 439 22.11 -7.31 1.40
CA PRO A 439 20.75 -6.93 1.05
C PRO A 439 20.64 -5.60 0.27
N PHE A 440 21.75 -4.99 -0.14
CA PHE A 440 21.78 -3.65 -0.74
C PHE A 440 21.96 -3.72 -2.26
N ASP A 441 20.89 -3.53 -3.02
CA ASP A 441 20.81 -3.69 -4.48
C ASP A 441 20.11 -2.53 -5.21
N PHE A 442 19.76 -1.46 -4.49
CA PHE A 442 19.10 -0.29 -5.06
C PHE A 442 19.90 0.99 -4.79
N PRO A 443 20.78 1.42 -5.73
CA PRO A 443 21.65 2.57 -5.52
C PRO A 443 20.87 3.89 -5.57
N SER A 444 21.12 4.75 -4.60
CA SER A 444 20.77 6.17 -4.67
C SER A 444 21.69 6.91 -5.63
N MET A 445 21.38 8.17 -5.93
CA MET A 445 22.30 9.00 -6.71
C MET A 445 23.56 9.38 -5.91
N PRO A 446 24.76 9.22 -6.49
CA PRO A 446 26.01 9.69 -5.90
C PRO A 446 26.01 11.20 -5.60
N TYR A 447 26.67 11.57 -4.51
CA TYR A 447 26.94 12.97 -4.15
C TYR A 447 28.40 13.14 -3.74
N GLU A 448 28.93 14.36 -3.88
CA GLU A 448 30.30 14.68 -3.47
C GLU A 448 30.33 15.32 -2.08
N GLU A 449 31.15 14.77 -1.20
CA GLU A 449 31.42 15.32 0.13
C GLU A 449 32.93 15.28 0.39
N ASP A 450 33.53 16.43 0.69
CA ASP A 450 34.98 16.57 0.95
C ASP A 450 35.89 15.97 -0.13
N GLY A 451 35.50 16.06 -1.40
CA GLY A 451 36.28 15.53 -2.54
C GLY A 451 36.21 14.02 -2.71
N THR A 452 35.33 13.34 -1.97
CA THR A 452 35.05 11.90 -2.09
C THR A 452 33.59 11.72 -2.50
N LEU A 453 33.32 10.81 -3.44
CA LEU A 453 31.94 10.49 -3.80
C LEU A 453 31.36 9.52 -2.78
N LYS A 454 30.13 9.76 -2.36
CA LYS A 454 29.36 8.91 -1.47
C LYS A 454 28.03 8.54 -2.11
N MET A 455 27.51 7.37 -1.74
CA MET A 455 26.25 6.85 -2.23
C MET A 455 25.64 5.92 -1.19
N LEU A 456 24.33 5.99 -1.01
CA LEU A 456 23.60 5.00 -0.24
C LEU A 456 23.08 3.93 -1.20
N ILE A 457 23.14 2.67 -0.78
CA ILE A 457 22.51 1.57 -1.52
C ILE A 457 21.47 0.98 -0.58
N GLY A 458 20.20 1.13 -0.97
CA GLY A 458 19.05 0.55 -0.30
C GLY A 458 18.77 -0.85 -0.81
N GLN A 459 17.64 -1.40 -0.38
CA GLN A 459 17.25 -2.80 -0.56
C GLN A 459 16.07 -2.98 -1.53
N GLY A 460 15.81 -1.97 -2.35
CA GLY A 460 14.66 -1.97 -3.25
C GLY A 460 13.31 -1.91 -2.55
N ALA A 461 12.26 -2.23 -3.32
CA ALA A 461 10.88 -2.28 -2.86
C ALA A 461 10.55 -3.54 -2.05
N ASP A 462 11.38 -4.58 -2.12
CA ASP A 462 11.20 -5.89 -1.48
C ASP A 462 12.04 -6.07 -0.21
N GLY A 463 12.95 -5.14 0.10
CA GLY A 463 13.82 -5.22 1.26
C GLY A 463 13.14 -4.95 2.61
N ASP A 464 13.35 -5.87 3.56
CA ASP A 464 12.90 -5.78 4.95
C ASP A 464 14.03 -5.96 5.98
N TYR A 465 15.29 -6.00 5.52
CA TYR A 465 16.45 -6.20 6.37
C TYR A 465 16.66 -5.00 7.29
N HIS A 466 16.79 -5.27 8.59
CA HIS A 466 17.01 -4.26 9.64
C HIS A 466 16.11 -3.01 9.55
N GLY A 467 14.86 -3.17 9.08
CA GLY A 467 13.90 -2.07 8.97
C GLY A 467 14.16 -1.13 7.78
N GLY A 468 14.69 -1.66 6.66
CA GLY A 468 14.99 -0.86 5.47
C GLY A 468 16.30 -0.08 5.57
N SER A 469 17.26 -0.61 6.34
CA SER A 469 18.61 -0.03 6.46
C SER A 469 19.28 0.14 5.09
N LYS A 470 20.30 0.99 5.03
CA LYS A 470 21.03 1.31 3.78
C LYS A 470 22.52 1.15 4.00
N GLY A 471 23.24 0.63 3.02
CA GLY A 471 24.70 0.65 3.04
C GLY A 471 25.24 1.99 2.54
N LEU A 472 26.12 2.62 3.31
CA LEU A 472 26.90 3.76 2.84
C LEU A 472 28.15 3.26 2.11
N TYR A 473 28.33 3.73 0.88
CA TYR A 473 29.48 3.44 0.04
C TYR A 473 30.22 4.72 -0.32
N GLN A 474 31.52 4.60 -0.53
CA GLN A 474 32.37 5.69 -0.97
C GLN A 474 33.21 5.32 -2.20
N SER A 475 33.57 6.31 -2.99
CA SER A 475 34.47 6.18 -4.13
C SER A 475 35.49 7.31 -4.15
N THR A 476 36.76 6.93 -4.32
CA THR A 476 37.90 7.85 -4.45
C THR A 476 38.42 7.94 -5.89
N ASP A 477 37.79 7.22 -6.82
CA ASP A 477 38.18 7.13 -8.23
C ASP A 477 37.09 7.65 -9.18
N GLN A 478 36.35 8.66 -8.70
CA GLN A 478 35.25 9.32 -9.41
C GLN A 478 34.08 8.39 -9.73
N GLY A 479 33.82 7.38 -8.91
CA GLY A 479 32.66 6.48 -9.01
C GLY A 479 32.87 5.29 -9.93
N LYS A 480 34.13 4.92 -10.23
CA LYS A 480 34.46 3.71 -11.00
C LYS A 480 34.37 2.47 -10.13
N THR A 481 34.86 2.58 -8.89
CA THR A 481 34.75 1.56 -7.87
C THR A 481 34.13 2.14 -6.60
N TRP A 482 33.40 1.31 -5.87
CA TRP A 482 32.68 1.68 -4.66
C TRP A 482 33.07 0.73 -3.53
N GLU A 483 33.41 1.30 -2.37
CA GLU A 483 33.78 0.55 -1.16
C GLU A 483 32.73 0.80 -0.07
N PHE A 484 32.32 -0.27 0.61
CA PHE A 484 31.41 -0.20 1.75
C PHE A 484 32.09 0.50 2.94
N VAL A 485 31.36 1.43 3.57
CA VAL A 485 31.82 2.19 4.74
C VAL A 485 31.14 1.68 5.99
N GLU A 486 29.82 1.79 6.05
CA GLU A 486 29.00 1.38 7.20
C GLU A 486 27.54 1.16 6.80
N GLU A 487 26.80 0.45 7.64
CA GLU A 487 25.35 0.31 7.52
C GLU A 487 24.68 1.45 8.31
N ILE A 488 23.73 2.12 7.66
CA ILE A 488 22.90 3.17 8.23
C ILE A 488 21.52 2.59 8.53
N VAL A 489 21.14 2.57 9.80
CA VAL A 489 19.81 2.17 10.26
C VAL A 489 19.07 3.46 10.66
N ASP A 490 17.94 3.71 10.02
CA ASP A 490 17.10 4.90 10.26
C ASP A 490 16.44 4.91 11.66
#